data_AF-A0A8J8GLP9-F1
#
_entry.id   AF-A0A8J8GLP9-F1
#
_cell.length_a   1.000
_cell.length_b   1.000
_cell.length_c   1.000
_cell.angle_alpha   90.00
_cell.angle_beta   90.00
_cell.angle_gamma   90.00
#
_symmetry.space_group_name_H-M   'P 1'
#
loop_
_entity.id
_entity.type
_entity.pdbx_description
1 polymer ?
#
loop_
_entity_poly.entity_id
_entity_poly.type
_entity_poly.pdbx_seq_one_letter_code
_entity_poly.pdbx_strand_id
1 'polypeptide(L)'
;MSERNIRIESIDRQAVEDQEVEVVERKGIGHPDSICDGVAEAVAGALAREYIDRVGEVLHFNTDETQLVAGEAAPAFGGGEVVDPIYLLIVGRATKHYDGETIPAETVALRAARDYLSETIPQLELGEDIVVDVKLGEGSGDLQEVFGEDEVSVPMANDTSYGVGHAPLTETEEIVLEAERRLNGEFADENPYLGPDVKIMGKREGDRIDVTVAAAMVDEYVPDMDAYSDAVDEVQAYVEEIAGEYTDREVAVHVNNADDYDEGSIYLTVTGTSAEQGDDGSVGRGNRANGLITPNRSMSMEATSGKNPVNHIGKIYNLLSTEIAESVVDDVDEIRDLRVRLLSQIGRPIDRPHVADVELVTEEGVAVGDVEDDVEAIVDEELADVTEITRRVIDGELSTF
;
A
#
# COMPACT_ATOMS: atom_id res chain seq x y z
N MET A 1 3.76 -11.34 -32.22
CA MET A 1 3.87 -9.89 -32.03
C MET A 1 2.47 -9.36 -31.97
N SER A 2 1.98 -9.07 -30.77
CA SER A 2 0.66 -8.49 -30.59
C SER A 2 0.60 -7.07 -31.17
N GLU A 3 -0.59 -6.50 -31.26
CA GLU A 3 -0.78 -5.10 -31.69
C GLU A 3 -0.63 -4.10 -30.53
N ARG A 4 -0.18 -4.51 -29.33
CA ARG A 4 -0.05 -3.62 -28.17
C ARG A 4 1.10 -2.63 -28.34
N ASN A 5 0.94 -1.41 -27.83
CA ASN A 5 1.96 -0.36 -27.96
C ASN A 5 2.98 -0.46 -26.81
N ILE A 6 3.84 -1.48 -26.89
CA ILE A 6 4.95 -1.69 -25.96
C ILE A 6 6.17 -0.92 -26.48
N ARG A 7 6.85 -0.21 -25.57
CA ARG A 7 8.07 0.55 -25.85
C ARG A 7 9.11 0.16 -24.82
N ILE A 8 10.25 -0.34 -25.28
CA ILE A 8 11.37 -0.73 -24.43
C ILE A 8 12.53 0.18 -24.77
N GLU A 9 13.02 0.91 -23.77
CA GLU A 9 14.12 1.86 -23.93
C GLU A 9 15.12 1.75 -22.78
N SER A 10 16.37 2.14 -23.05
CA SER A 10 17.38 2.29 -21.98
C SER A 10 17.10 3.53 -21.15
N ILE A 11 17.21 3.42 -19.83
CA ILE A 11 17.20 4.57 -18.93
C ILE A 11 18.50 5.39 -19.09
N ASP A 12 18.38 6.71 -19.33
CA ASP A 12 19.52 7.65 -19.34
C ASP A 12 19.90 8.10 -17.91
N ARG A 13 20.09 7.12 -17.02
CA ARG A 13 20.40 7.31 -15.59
C ARG A 13 21.05 6.04 -15.03
N GLN A 14 21.75 6.16 -13.92
CA GLN A 14 22.26 5.00 -13.17
C GLN A 14 21.10 4.23 -12.50
N ALA A 15 21.28 2.92 -12.29
CA ALA A 15 20.39 2.16 -11.42
C ALA A 15 20.30 2.84 -10.04
N VAL A 16 19.14 2.78 -9.36
CA VAL A 16 18.97 3.45 -8.05
C VAL A 16 20.02 2.96 -7.04
N GLU A 17 20.33 1.67 -7.06
CA GLU A 17 21.37 1.05 -6.24
C GLU A 17 22.75 1.72 -6.37
N ASP A 18 23.07 2.24 -7.56
CA ASP A 18 24.36 2.90 -7.85
C ASP A 18 24.35 4.43 -7.58
N GLN A 19 23.21 5.00 -7.17
CA GLN A 19 23.13 6.42 -6.84
C GLN A 19 23.79 6.72 -5.49
N GLU A 20 24.36 7.91 -5.36
CA GLU A 20 25.02 8.35 -4.12
C GLU A 20 24.05 8.49 -2.95
N VAL A 21 22.81 8.93 -3.21
CA VAL A 21 21.80 9.18 -2.17
C VAL A 21 20.50 8.50 -2.56
N GLU A 22 19.94 7.75 -1.63
CA GLU A 22 18.63 7.09 -1.76
C GLU A 22 17.80 7.30 -0.50
N VAL A 23 16.50 7.51 -0.67
CA VAL A 23 15.52 7.64 0.42
C VAL A 23 14.34 6.73 0.14
N VAL A 24 13.91 5.97 1.16
CA VAL A 24 12.76 5.07 1.10
C VAL A 24 11.95 5.18 2.38
N GLU A 25 10.65 5.39 2.27
CA GLU A 25 9.72 5.37 3.41
C GLU A 25 8.74 4.21 3.30
N ARG A 26 8.34 3.67 4.44
CA ARG A 26 7.15 2.84 4.58
C ARG A 26 6.37 3.24 5.82
N LYS A 27 5.08 3.43 5.64
CA LYS A 27 4.10 3.65 6.71
C LYS A 27 3.38 2.34 6.99
N GLY A 28 3.57 1.79 8.18
CA GLY A 28 3.00 0.51 8.56
C GLY A 28 1.50 0.53 8.77
N ILE A 29 0.92 -0.64 9.01
CA ILE A 29 -0.53 -0.87 8.99
C ILE A 29 -1.32 -0.04 10.02
N GLY A 30 -0.71 0.33 11.15
CA GLY A 30 -1.32 1.19 12.17
C GLY A 30 -1.09 2.68 11.97
N HIS A 31 -0.34 3.10 10.96
CA HIS A 31 -0.16 4.52 10.65
C HIS A 31 -1.48 5.13 10.13
N PRO A 32 -1.90 6.34 10.53
CA PRO A 32 -3.19 6.94 10.17
C PRO A 32 -3.55 6.92 8.67
N ASP A 33 -2.59 7.24 7.79
CA ASP A 33 -2.78 7.14 6.34
C ASP A 33 -3.02 5.68 5.88
N SER A 34 -2.25 4.72 6.40
CA SER A 34 -2.36 3.29 6.06
C SER A 34 -3.64 2.67 6.61
N ILE A 35 -4.14 3.13 7.76
CA ILE A 35 -5.48 2.79 8.26
C ILE A 35 -6.54 3.21 7.25
N CYS A 36 -6.44 4.42 6.70
CA CYS A 36 -7.39 4.90 5.71
C CYS A 36 -7.34 4.08 4.42
N ASP A 37 -6.13 3.77 3.92
CA ASP A 37 -5.93 2.93 2.74
C ASP A 37 -6.49 1.51 2.97
N GLY A 38 -6.14 0.87 4.08
CA GLY A 38 -6.62 -0.48 4.42
C GLY A 38 -8.13 -0.57 4.61
N VAL A 39 -8.74 0.39 5.31
CA VAL A 39 -10.21 0.46 5.43
C VAL A 39 -10.86 0.68 4.06
N ALA A 40 -10.33 1.58 3.23
CA ALA A 40 -10.88 1.83 1.90
C ALA A 40 -10.84 0.57 1.04
N GLU A 41 -9.74 -0.18 1.09
CA GLU A 41 -9.59 -1.43 0.34
C GLU A 41 -10.48 -2.56 0.88
N ALA A 42 -10.56 -2.73 2.19
CA ALA A 42 -11.45 -3.70 2.82
C ALA A 42 -12.92 -3.45 2.43
N VAL A 43 -13.35 -2.17 2.40
CA VAL A 43 -14.68 -1.78 1.94
C VAL A 43 -14.88 -2.08 0.45
N ALA A 44 -13.90 -1.79 -0.39
CA ALA A 44 -13.96 -2.10 -1.82
C ALA A 44 -14.12 -3.59 -2.09
N GLY A 45 -13.31 -4.44 -1.44
CA GLY A 45 -13.41 -5.89 -1.54
C GLY A 45 -14.76 -6.42 -1.05
N ALA A 46 -15.26 -5.92 0.09
CA ALA A 46 -16.56 -6.31 0.63
C ALA A 46 -17.73 -5.91 -0.29
N LEU A 47 -17.69 -4.71 -0.88
CA LEU A 47 -18.69 -4.28 -1.86
C LEU A 47 -18.64 -5.14 -3.12
N ALA A 48 -17.45 -5.42 -3.66
CA ALA A 48 -17.29 -6.27 -4.84
C ALA A 48 -17.90 -7.67 -4.64
N ARG A 49 -17.61 -8.31 -3.49
CA ARG A 49 -18.17 -9.62 -3.13
C ARG A 49 -19.69 -9.56 -2.96
N GLU A 50 -20.21 -8.53 -2.27
CA GLU A 50 -21.66 -8.35 -2.10
C GLU A 50 -22.38 -8.19 -3.46
N TYR A 51 -21.78 -7.48 -4.42
CA TYR A 51 -22.33 -7.36 -5.77
C TYR A 51 -22.34 -8.71 -6.50
N ILE A 52 -21.23 -9.45 -6.49
CA ILE A 52 -21.15 -10.78 -7.10
C ILE A 52 -22.20 -11.72 -6.48
N ASP A 53 -22.33 -11.74 -5.16
CA ASP A 53 -23.26 -12.64 -4.45
C ASP A 53 -24.73 -12.34 -4.77
N ARG A 54 -25.09 -11.07 -4.97
CA ARG A 54 -26.49 -10.65 -5.20
C ARG A 54 -26.88 -10.65 -6.66
N VAL A 55 -26.00 -10.16 -7.54
CA VAL A 55 -26.33 -9.84 -8.93
C VAL A 55 -25.40 -10.49 -9.94
N GLY A 56 -24.37 -11.22 -9.49
CA GLY A 56 -23.49 -12.03 -10.35
C GLY A 56 -22.35 -11.26 -11.01
N GLU A 57 -22.24 -9.95 -10.78
CA GLU A 57 -21.22 -9.08 -11.36
C GLU A 57 -20.83 -7.98 -10.37
N VAL A 58 -19.66 -7.36 -10.57
CA VAL A 58 -19.22 -6.21 -9.76
C VAL A 58 -19.81 -4.92 -10.34
N LEU A 59 -20.64 -4.23 -9.55
CA LEU A 59 -21.21 -2.94 -9.95
C LEU A 59 -20.26 -1.78 -9.69
N HIS A 60 -20.60 -0.60 -10.21
CA HIS A 60 -19.81 0.61 -10.01
C HIS A 60 -19.78 1.04 -8.53
N PHE A 61 -18.58 1.28 -8.02
CA PHE A 61 -18.29 1.94 -6.74
C PHE A 61 -16.88 2.55 -6.78
N ASN A 62 -16.60 3.52 -5.92
CA ASN A 62 -15.24 3.99 -5.58
C ASN A 62 -15.30 4.53 -4.15
N THR A 63 -14.48 3.99 -3.24
CA THR A 63 -14.45 4.32 -1.80
C THR A 63 -13.08 4.83 -1.35
N ASP A 64 -12.36 5.46 -2.28
CA ASP A 64 -10.97 5.91 -2.17
C ASP A 64 -10.81 7.33 -1.59
N GLU A 65 -11.77 7.78 -0.79
CA GLU A 65 -11.80 9.15 -0.24
C GLU A 65 -11.90 9.16 1.30
N THR A 66 -11.58 8.06 1.99
CA THR A 66 -11.65 7.95 3.47
C THR A 66 -10.74 8.97 4.17
N GLN A 67 -11.25 9.56 5.25
CA GLN A 67 -10.55 10.52 6.10
C GLN A 67 -10.61 10.08 7.57
N LEU A 68 -9.48 10.10 8.25
CA LEU A 68 -9.34 9.89 9.69
C LEU A 68 -8.99 11.22 10.34
N VAL A 69 -9.74 11.58 11.37
CA VAL A 69 -9.46 12.71 12.25
C VAL A 69 -9.02 12.15 13.58
N ALA A 70 -7.87 12.63 14.04
CA ALA A 70 -7.26 12.15 15.26
C ALA A 70 -8.09 12.41 16.51
N GLY A 71 -7.93 11.53 17.50
CA GLY A 71 -8.48 11.70 18.84
C GLY A 71 -7.55 12.47 19.78
N GLU A 72 -7.83 12.33 21.08
CA GLU A 72 -6.93 12.71 22.17
C GLU A 72 -6.84 11.53 23.14
N ALA A 73 -5.64 11.18 23.61
CA ALA A 73 -5.43 10.14 24.61
C ALA A 73 -4.54 10.64 25.75
N ALA A 74 -4.63 9.95 26.88
CA ALA A 74 -3.78 10.13 28.05
C ALA A 74 -3.06 8.81 28.37
N PRO A 75 -2.01 8.44 27.60
CA PRO A 75 -1.24 7.24 27.86
C PRO A 75 -0.56 7.30 29.22
N ALA A 76 -0.45 6.15 29.86
CA ALA A 76 0.27 6.00 31.11
C ALA A 76 0.85 4.59 31.22
N PHE A 77 2.02 4.47 31.86
CA PHE A 77 2.63 3.17 32.11
C PHE A 77 1.65 2.22 32.81
N GLY A 78 1.47 1.03 32.22
CA GLY A 78 0.54 -0.01 32.68
C GLY A 78 -0.93 0.24 32.35
N GLY A 79 -1.24 1.23 31.50
CA GLY A 79 -2.57 1.51 30.97
C GLY A 79 -3.01 2.97 31.15
N GLY A 80 -3.35 3.61 30.04
CA GLY A 80 -3.95 4.94 29.95
C GLY A 80 -5.44 4.91 29.57
N GLU A 81 -5.93 6.01 29.02
CA GLU A 81 -7.29 6.09 28.47
C GLU A 81 -7.34 6.97 27.22
N VAL A 82 -8.21 6.63 26.26
CA VAL A 82 -8.60 7.53 25.18
C VAL A 82 -9.58 8.57 25.75
N VAL A 83 -9.27 9.85 25.57
CA VAL A 83 -10.03 11.00 26.11
C VAL A 83 -11.07 11.46 25.11
N ASP A 84 -10.67 11.69 23.86
CA ASP A 84 -11.54 12.00 22.75
C ASP A 84 -11.36 10.94 21.65
N PRO A 85 -12.44 10.37 21.10
CA PRO A 85 -12.35 9.28 20.14
C PRO A 85 -11.83 9.76 18.79
N ILE A 86 -11.11 8.88 18.11
CA ILE A 86 -10.78 8.99 16.69
C ILE A 86 -12.09 9.04 15.89
N TYR A 87 -12.14 9.84 14.83
CA TYR A 87 -13.29 9.87 13.91
C TYR A 87 -12.88 9.48 12.50
N LEU A 88 -13.45 8.38 12.00
CA LEU A 88 -13.21 7.88 10.65
C LEU A 88 -14.44 8.09 9.79
N LEU A 89 -14.28 8.83 8.69
CA LEU A 89 -15.33 9.08 7.70
C LEU A 89 -14.99 8.42 6.37
N ILE A 90 -15.78 7.43 6.01
CA ILE A 90 -15.70 6.74 4.72
C ILE A 90 -16.67 7.43 3.75
N VAL A 91 -16.15 7.99 2.66
CA VAL A 91 -16.94 8.61 1.60
C VAL A 91 -16.62 8.00 0.23
N GLY A 92 -17.44 8.34 -0.76
CA GLY A 92 -17.27 7.87 -2.12
C GLY A 92 -18.59 7.60 -2.83
N ARG A 93 -18.59 6.64 -3.76
CA ARG A 93 -19.74 6.22 -4.56
C ARG A 93 -19.97 4.72 -4.43
N ALA A 94 -21.21 4.30 -4.36
CA ALA A 94 -21.60 2.89 -4.47
C ALA A 94 -22.99 2.76 -5.09
N THR A 95 -23.20 1.70 -5.88
CA THR A 95 -24.52 1.35 -6.43
C THR A 95 -25.40 0.78 -5.33
N LYS A 96 -26.55 1.42 -5.04
CA LYS A 96 -27.48 0.97 -3.99
C LYS A 96 -28.74 0.30 -4.53
N HIS A 97 -29.03 0.52 -5.81
CA HIS A 97 -30.18 -0.03 -6.50
C HIS A 97 -29.76 -0.54 -7.88
N TYR A 98 -30.07 -1.80 -8.17
CA TYR A 98 -29.77 -2.44 -9.45
C TYR A 98 -30.83 -3.51 -9.75
N ASP A 99 -31.45 -3.47 -10.92
CA ASP A 99 -32.46 -4.45 -11.36
C ASP A 99 -33.56 -4.82 -10.35
N GLY A 100 -34.00 -3.83 -9.56
CA GLY A 100 -35.03 -3.99 -8.54
C GLY A 100 -34.52 -4.56 -7.20
N GLU A 101 -33.24 -4.92 -7.11
CA GLU A 101 -32.55 -5.23 -5.87
C GLU A 101 -32.12 -3.95 -5.13
N THR A 102 -32.12 -4.03 -3.80
CA THR A 102 -31.61 -2.97 -2.92
C THR A 102 -30.39 -3.50 -2.18
N ILE A 103 -29.27 -2.80 -2.34
CA ILE A 103 -27.95 -3.21 -1.86
C ILE A 103 -27.59 -2.31 -0.68
N PRO A 104 -27.36 -2.87 0.52
CA PRO A 104 -27.14 -2.08 1.73
C PRO A 104 -25.68 -1.61 1.81
N ALA A 105 -25.22 -0.83 0.82
CA ALA A 105 -23.82 -0.47 0.63
C ALA A 105 -23.18 0.14 1.89
N GLU A 106 -23.85 1.07 2.58
CA GLU A 106 -23.33 1.65 3.81
C GLU A 106 -23.21 0.64 4.95
N THR A 107 -24.11 -0.34 5.04
CA THR A 107 -24.02 -1.40 6.05
C THR A 107 -22.86 -2.35 5.76
N VAL A 108 -22.62 -2.67 4.48
CA VAL A 108 -21.48 -3.49 4.05
C VAL A 108 -20.18 -2.76 4.37
N ALA A 109 -20.07 -1.48 3.97
CA ALA A 109 -18.90 -0.67 4.24
C ALA A 109 -18.61 -0.52 5.74
N LEU A 110 -19.64 -0.24 6.55
CA LEU A 110 -19.47 -0.10 8.00
C LEU A 110 -18.99 -1.40 8.66
N ARG A 111 -19.46 -2.57 8.20
CA ARG A 111 -18.99 -3.87 8.71
C ARG A 111 -17.55 -4.11 8.31
N ALA A 112 -17.22 -4.00 7.02
CA ALA A 112 -15.88 -4.23 6.51
C ALA A 112 -14.83 -3.34 7.18
N ALA A 113 -15.15 -2.05 7.39
CA ALA A 113 -14.26 -1.13 8.09
C ALA A 113 -14.02 -1.53 9.55
N ARG A 114 -15.07 -1.97 10.25
CA ARG A 114 -14.97 -2.42 11.65
C ARG A 114 -14.17 -3.71 11.76
N ASP A 115 -14.45 -4.67 10.88
CA ASP A 115 -13.74 -5.95 10.85
C ASP A 115 -12.24 -5.70 10.59
N TYR A 116 -11.90 -4.87 9.60
CA TYR A 116 -10.51 -4.46 9.32
C TYR A 116 -9.84 -3.81 10.53
N LEU A 117 -10.50 -2.84 11.18
CA LEU A 117 -9.93 -2.14 12.34
C LEU A 117 -9.70 -3.09 13.52
N SER A 118 -10.65 -3.98 13.81
CA SER A 118 -10.50 -4.96 14.90
C SER A 118 -9.40 -5.98 14.66
N GLU A 119 -9.15 -6.34 13.40
CA GLU A 119 -8.05 -7.23 13.02
C GLU A 119 -6.69 -6.49 13.04
N THR A 120 -6.66 -5.24 12.58
CA THR A 120 -5.41 -4.47 12.38
C THR A 120 -4.91 -3.80 13.65
N ILE A 121 -5.81 -3.33 14.52
CA ILE A 121 -5.48 -2.59 15.74
C ILE A 121 -6.27 -3.21 16.91
N PRO A 122 -5.82 -4.34 17.46
CA PRO A 122 -6.58 -5.11 18.44
C PRO A 122 -6.90 -4.35 19.74
N GLN A 123 -6.07 -3.36 20.10
CA GLN A 123 -6.23 -2.52 21.28
C GLN A 123 -7.27 -1.40 21.10
N LEU A 124 -7.75 -1.16 19.87
CA LEU A 124 -8.71 -0.10 19.58
C LEU A 124 -10.16 -0.57 19.80
N GLU A 125 -10.85 -0.02 20.80
CA GLU A 125 -12.24 -0.38 21.09
C GLU A 125 -13.25 0.35 20.18
N LEU A 126 -13.89 -0.41 19.29
CA LEU A 126 -14.85 0.15 18.33
C LEU A 126 -16.11 0.71 19.01
N GLY A 127 -16.38 1.99 18.74
CA GLY A 127 -17.53 2.72 19.29
C GLY A 127 -17.25 3.40 20.63
N GLU A 128 -16.07 3.17 21.21
CA GLU A 128 -15.55 3.88 22.39
C GLU A 128 -14.36 4.75 21.98
N ASP A 129 -13.30 4.15 21.45
CA ASP A 129 -12.06 4.82 21.05
C ASP A 129 -12.11 5.38 19.62
N ILE A 130 -12.97 4.80 18.77
CA ILE A 130 -13.17 5.23 17.39
C ILE A 130 -14.64 5.24 16.97
N VAL A 131 -15.04 6.32 16.31
CA VAL A 131 -16.35 6.48 15.67
C VAL A 131 -16.20 6.35 14.16
N VAL A 132 -16.79 5.30 13.59
CA VAL A 132 -16.82 5.06 12.14
C VAL A 132 -18.15 5.54 11.55
N ASP A 133 -18.09 6.48 10.61
CA ASP A 133 -19.21 7.02 9.84
C ASP A 133 -19.04 6.72 8.34
N VAL A 134 -20.15 6.50 7.64
CA VAL A 134 -20.17 6.14 6.22
C VAL A 134 -21.15 7.03 5.46
N LYS A 135 -20.64 7.73 4.44
CA LYS A 135 -21.43 8.63 3.58
C LYS A 135 -21.15 8.36 2.10
N LEU A 136 -21.70 7.25 1.61
CA LEU A 136 -21.61 6.89 0.19
C LEU A 136 -22.72 7.59 -0.61
N GLY A 137 -22.34 8.28 -1.69
CA GLY A 137 -23.29 8.75 -2.71
C GLY A 137 -23.62 7.63 -3.70
N GLU A 138 -24.71 7.79 -4.46
CA GLU A 138 -24.90 6.97 -5.67
C GLU A 138 -24.09 7.57 -6.83
N GLY A 139 -23.41 6.72 -7.60
CA GLY A 139 -22.77 7.14 -8.85
C GLY A 139 -23.83 7.45 -9.91
N SER A 140 -23.53 8.33 -10.88
CA SER A 140 -24.38 8.49 -12.06
C SER A 140 -24.35 7.20 -12.87
N GLY A 141 -25.52 6.60 -13.11
CA GLY A 141 -25.68 5.36 -13.88
C GLY A 141 -25.18 5.39 -15.32
N ASP A 142 -24.56 6.47 -15.79
CA ASP A 142 -24.03 6.61 -17.14
C ASP A 142 -22.76 5.75 -17.40
N LEU A 143 -22.17 5.14 -16.37
CA LEU A 143 -21.11 4.13 -16.53
C LEU A 143 -21.66 2.70 -16.74
N GLN A 144 -22.99 2.52 -16.77
CA GLN A 144 -23.62 1.21 -16.93
C GLN A 144 -23.43 0.59 -18.33
N GLU A 145 -23.12 1.37 -19.37
CA GLU A 145 -22.98 0.87 -20.76
C GLU A 145 -21.58 0.31 -21.13
N VAL A 146 -20.73 0.00 -20.14
CA VAL A 146 -19.47 -0.76 -20.39
C VAL A 146 -19.65 -2.26 -20.13
N PHE A 147 -20.77 -2.68 -19.57
CA PHE A 147 -21.03 -4.05 -19.16
C PHE A 147 -22.12 -4.65 -20.06
N GLY A 148 -21.69 -5.35 -21.11
CA GLY A 148 -22.56 -6.04 -22.06
C GLY A 148 -22.21 -7.52 -22.12
N GLU A 149 -23.20 -8.37 -21.85
CA GLU A 149 -23.13 -9.82 -22.01
C GLU A 149 -22.89 -10.19 -23.48
N ASP A 150 -21.68 -10.64 -23.82
CA ASP A 150 -21.37 -11.72 -24.78
C ASP A 150 -19.84 -11.77 -25.04
N GLU A 151 -19.22 -12.93 -24.74
CA GLU A 151 -17.75 -13.19 -24.69
C GLU A 151 -17.00 -12.38 -23.62
N VAL A 152 -15.89 -12.92 -23.09
CA VAL A 152 -15.07 -12.26 -22.05
C VAL A 152 -14.49 -10.97 -22.65
N SER A 153 -15.25 -9.88 -22.60
CA SER A 153 -14.82 -8.59 -23.10
C SER A 153 -13.97 -7.95 -22.03
N VAL A 154 -12.69 -7.74 -22.33
CA VAL A 154 -11.79 -6.96 -21.48
C VAL A 154 -12.46 -5.60 -21.18
N PRO A 155 -12.56 -5.18 -19.90
CA PRO A 155 -13.23 -3.93 -19.54
C PRO A 155 -12.64 -2.72 -20.25
N MET A 156 -13.45 -1.68 -20.46
CA MET A 156 -12.97 -0.40 -20.97
C MET A 156 -12.49 0.48 -19.82
N ALA A 157 -11.36 1.16 -20.02
CA ALA A 157 -10.80 2.14 -19.11
C ALA A 157 -11.83 3.22 -18.74
N ASN A 158 -12.08 3.39 -17.45
CA ASN A 158 -13.00 4.39 -16.91
C ASN A 158 -12.46 5.84 -16.98
N ASP A 159 -11.13 5.99 -17.07
CA ASP A 159 -10.43 7.27 -17.05
C ASP A 159 -9.15 7.21 -17.92
N THR A 160 -8.50 8.36 -18.08
CA THR A 160 -7.16 8.50 -18.65
C THR A 160 -6.16 8.73 -17.51
N SER A 161 -5.77 7.63 -16.88
CA SER A 161 -4.79 7.59 -15.78
C SER A 161 -3.59 6.72 -16.14
N TYR A 162 -2.61 6.67 -15.23
CA TYR A 162 -1.38 5.89 -15.39
C TYR A 162 -0.99 5.16 -14.10
N GLY A 163 -0.35 4.01 -14.27
CA GLY A 163 0.29 3.23 -13.21
C GLY A 163 1.80 3.18 -13.40
N VAL A 164 2.53 3.06 -12.30
CA VAL A 164 4.00 2.96 -12.31
C VAL A 164 4.45 1.87 -11.35
N GLY A 165 5.27 0.96 -11.84
CA GLY A 165 5.91 -0.11 -11.08
C GLY A 165 7.39 -0.18 -11.39
N HIS A 166 8.17 -0.80 -10.51
CA HIS A 166 9.59 -0.99 -10.69
C HIS A 166 10.07 -2.26 -9.98
N ALA A 167 11.16 -2.81 -10.50
CA ALA A 167 11.87 -3.96 -9.95
C ALA A 167 13.33 -3.95 -10.46
N PRO A 168 14.26 -4.69 -9.83
CA PRO A 168 14.12 -5.20 -8.47
C PRO A 168 14.04 -4.04 -7.47
N LEU A 169 13.61 -4.36 -6.24
CA LEU A 169 13.82 -3.44 -5.12
C LEU A 169 15.34 -3.30 -4.86
N THR A 170 15.77 -2.10 -4.47
CA THR A 170 17.13 -1.88 -3.96
C THR A 170 17.30 -2.50 -2.59
N GLU A 171 18.54 -2.66 -2.12
CA GLU A 171 18.79 -3.14 -0.76
C GLU A 171 18.10 -2.25 0.29
N THR A 172 18.10 -0.92 0.09
CA THR A 172 17.40 0.01 1.00
C THR A 172 15.89 -0.19 0.95
N GLU A 173 15.32 -0.42 -0.24
CA GLU A 173 13.89 -0.70 -0.42
C GLU A 173 13.48 -2.01 0.27
N GLU A 174 14.27 -3.07 0.12
CA GLU A 174 14.06 -4.36 0.79
C GLU A 174 14.14 -4.25 2.32
N ILE A 175 15.18 -3.59 2.86
CA ILE A 175 15.33 -3.39 4.31
C ILE A 175 14.12 -2.67 4.89
N VAL A 176 13.68 -1.58 4.25
CA VAL A 176 12.55 -0.78 4.77
C VAL A 176 11.23 -1.56 4.68
N LEU A 177 11.00 -2.29 3.59
CA LEU A 177 9.80 -3.09 3.39
C LEU A 177 9.71 -4.24 4.39
N GLU A 178 10.78 -5.03 4.49
CA GLU A 178 10.79 -6.27 5.25
C GLU A 178 10.95 -6.02 6.74
N ALA A 179 11.67 -4.97 7.16
CA ALA A 179 11.70 -4.56 8.57
C ALA A 179 10.30 -4.18 9.09
N GLU A 180 9.51 -3.42 8.33
CA GLU A 180 8.15 -3.05 8.76
C GLU A 180 7.24 -4.27 8.81
N ARG A 181 7.26 -5.11 7.75
CA ARG A 181 6.40 -6.30 7.66
C ARG A 181 6.68 -7.28 8.79
N ARG A 182 7.96 -7.51 9.10
CA ARG A 182 8.36 -8.45 10.14
C ARG A 182 8.16 -7.88 11.55
N LEU A 183 8.33 -6.56 11.74
CA LEU A 183 7.96 -5.88 12.98
C LEU A 183 6.45 -6.03 13.27
N ASN A 184 5.59 -5.77 12.30
CA ASN A 184 4.13 -5.92 12.41
C ASN A 184 3.62 -7.36 12.25
N GLY A 185 4.52 -8.32 12.10
CA GLY A 185 4.21 -9.74 11.96
C GLY A 185 4.89 -10.56 13.04
N GLU A 186 5.97 -11.24 12.68
CA GLU A 186 6.63 -12.21 13.57
C GLU A 186 7.13 -11.60 14.89
N PHE A 187 7.56 -10.33 14.90
CA PHE A 187 8.01 -9.66 16.12
C PHE A 187 6.82 -9.33 17.02
N ALA A 188 5.77 -8.69 16.48
CA ALA A 188 4.57 -8.31 17.23
C ALA A 188 3.83 -9.52 17.84
N ASP A 189 3.88 -10.69 17.19
CA ASP A 189 3.31 -11.95 17.71
C ASP A 189 3.90 -12.36 19.07
N GLU A 190 5.18 -12.06 19.32
CA GLU A 190 5.88 -12.36 20.56
C GLU A 190 6.01 -11.14 21.50
N ASN A 191 5.84 -9.93 20.96
CA ASN A 191 6.12 -8.66 21.64
C ASN A 191 4.88 -7.73 21.59
N PRO A 192 3.85 -7.99 22.42
CA PRO A 192 2.58 -7.25 22.34
C PRO A 192 2.69 -5.77 22.74
N TYR A 193 3.83 -5.35 23.30
CA TYR A 193 4.12 -3.95 23.58
C TYR A 193 4.33 -3.12 22.31
N LEU A 194 4.65 -3.74 21.16
CA LEU A 194 4.78 -3.04 19.89
C LEU A 194 3.38 -2.87 19.26
N GLY A 195 2.96 -1.63 19.08
CA GLY A 195 1.72 -1.30 18.37
C GLY A 195 1.89 -1.36 16.85
N PRO A 196 0.78 -1.44 16.10
CA PRO A 196 0.81 -1.57 14.64
C PRO A 196 1.33 -0.33 13.89
N ASP A 197 1.39 0.84 14.55
CA ASP A 197 1.93 2.07 13.98
C ASP A 197 3.46 2.09 14.04
N VAL A 198 4.03 1.49 13.00
CA VAL A 198 5.47 1.45 12.73
C VAL A 198 5.74 2.18 11.41
N LYS A 199 6.48 3.28 11.47
CA LYS A 199 6.97 4.00 10.29
C LYS A 199 8.47 3.86 10.17
N ILE A 200 8.94 3.43 8.99
CA ILE A 200 10.36 3.24 8.72
C ILE A 200 10.80 4.19 7.61
N MET A 201 11.92 4.87 7.86
CA MET A 201 12.60 5.73 6.89
C MET A 201 14.03 5.22 6.72
N GLY A 202 14.34 4.70 5.54
CA GLY A 202 15.69 4.39 5.11
C GLY A 202 16.30 5.56 4.35
N LYS A 203 17.54 5.92 4.69
CA LYS A 203 18.34 6.90 3.97
C LYS A 203 19.74 6.32 3.74
N ARG A 204 20.09 6.08 2.48
CA ARG A 204 21.44 5.64 2.08
C ARG A 204 22.24 6.82 1.54
N GLU A 205 23.47 6.97 2.02
CA GLU A 205 24.49 7.89 1.51
C GLU A 205 25.77 7.09 1.26
N GLY A 206 26.05 6.77 -0.01
CA GLY A 206 27.13 5.88 -0.42
C GLY A 206 26.96 4.47 0.16
N ASP A 207 27.94 4.03 0.95
CA ASP A 207 27.99 2.71 1.59
C ASP A 207 27.41 2.70 3.02
N ARG A 208 26.68 3.75 3.41
CA ARG A 208 26.03 3.84 4.73
C ARG A 208 24.52 4.00 4.60
N ILE A 209 23.77 3.21 5.34
CA ILE A 209 22.30 3.28 5.45
C ILE A 209 21.93 3.66 6.89
N ASP A 210 21.25 4.78 7.06
CA ASP A 210 20.61 5.13 8.32
C ASP A 210 19.12 4.73 8.23
N VAL A 211 18.66 3.86 9.12
CA VAL A 211 17.27 3.40 9.23
C VAL A 211 16.64 4.03 10.47
N THR A 212 15.64 4.88 10.28
CA THR A 212 14.89 5.49 11.39
C THR A 212 13.53 4.82 11.51
N VAL A 213 13.24 4.27 12.68
CA VAL A 213 11.99 3.59 13.03
C VAL A 213 11.25 4.45 14.05
N ALA A 214 10.01 4.81 13.74
CA ALA A 214 9.06 5.35 14.71
C ALA A 214 8.05 4.23 15.02
N ALA A 215 8.07 3.71 16.24
CA ALA A 215 7.32 2.56 16.69
C ALA A 215 6.50 2.94 17.93
N ALA A 216 5.17 2.95 17.78
CA ALA A 216 4.27 3.19 18.90
C ALA A 216 4.33 2.04 19.91
N MET A 217 4.58 2.35 21.19
CA MET A 217 4.55 1.36 22.26
C MET A 217 3.19 1.38 22.98
N VAL A 218 2.58 0.21 23.16
CA VAL A 218 1.27 0.05 23.82
C VAL A 218 1.45 0.05 25.34
N ASP A 219 0.78 1.00 26.00
CA ASP A 219 1.05 1.36 27.38
C ASP A 219 0.66 0.32 28.42
N GLU A 220 -0.38 -0.48 28.15
CA GLU A 220 -0.80 -1.60 29.00
C GLU A 220 0.34 -2.61 29.23
N TYR A 221 1.22 -2.78 28.24
CA TYR A 221 2.34 -3.73 28.29
C TYR A 221 3.64 -3.12 28.79
N VAL A 222 3.69 -1.80 29.02
CA VAL A 222 4.90 -1.07 29.42
C VAL A 222 4.73 -0.52 30.85
N PRO A 223 5.24 -1.20 31.90
CA PRO A 223 4.99 -0.83 33.29
C PRO A 223 5.79 0.38 33.81
N ASP A 224 6.89 0.73 33.16
CA ASP A 224 7.77 1.85 33.53
C ASP A 224 8.74 2.21 32.38
N MET A 225 9.56 3.24 32.62
CA MET A 225 10.53 3.76 31.64
C MET A 225 11.64 2.76 31.32
N ASP A 226 12.03 1.91 32.27
CA ASP A 226 13.08 0.89 32.02
C ASP A 226 12.53 -0.13 31.02
N ALA A 227 11.29 -0.60 31.20
CA ALA A 227 10.64 -1.49 30.25
C ALA A 227 10.41 -0.85 28.87
N TYR A 228 10.11 0.46 28.81
CA TYR A 228 10.03 1.19 27.54
C TYR A 228 11.38 1.20 26.82
N SER A 229 12.46 1.52 27.53
CA SER A 229 13.81 1.52 26.96
C SER A 229 14.23 0.14 26.48
N ASP A 230 13.92 -0.92 27.23
CA ASP A 230 14.21 -2.30 26.83
C ASP A 230 13.45 -2.67 25.54
N ALA A 231 12.17 -2.27 25.42
CA ALA A 231 11.38 -2.48 24.21
C ALA A 231 11.94 -1.74 22.98
N VAL A 232 12.41 -0.50 23.15
CA VAL A 232 13.07 0.28 22.09
C VAL A 232 14.37 -0.41 21.65
N ASP A 233 15.18 -0.91 22.59
CA ASP A 233 16.41 -1.65 22.31
C ASP A 233 16.14 -2.97 21.58
N GLU A 234 15.07 -3.70 21.94
CA GLU A 234 14.65 -4.93 21.27
C GLU A 234 14.23 -4.69 19.82
N VAL A 235 13.43 -3.65 19.56
CA VAL A 235 13.08 -3.23 18.19
C VAL A 235 14.32 -2.84 17.39
N GLN A 236 15.25 -2.10 18.00
CA GLN A 236 16.48 -1.69 17.33
C GLN A 236 17.32 -2.91 16.92
N ALA A 237 17.60 -3.81 17.86
CA ALA A 237 18.40 -5.00 17.61
C ALA A 237 17.80 -5.89 16.53
N TYR A 238 16.47 -6.00 16.51
CA TYR A 238 15.75 -6.79 15.53
C TYR A 238 15.83 -6.20 14.12
N VAL A 239 15.68 -4.88 13.95
CA VAL A 239 15.86 -4.22 12.65
C VAL A 239 17.32 -4.27 12.18
N GLU A 240 18.29 -4.21 13.10
CA GLU A 240 19.71 -4.43 12.78
C GLU A 240 19.96 -5.85 12.24
N GLU A 241 19.32 -6.88 12.81
CA GLU A 241 19.39 -8.26 12.32
C GLU A 241 18.83 -8.38 10.89
N ILE A 242 17.62 -7.85 10.67
CA ILE A 242 16.98 -7.86 9.34
C ILE A 242 17.87 -7.15 8.32
N ALA A 243 18.40 -5.97 8.64
CA ALA A 243 19.23 -5.22 7.71
C ALA A 243 20.48 -6.01 7.27
N GLY A 244 21.08 -6.78 8.18
CA GLY A 244 22.22 -7.65 7.87
C GLY A 244 21.91 -8.83 6.94
N GLU A 245 20.64 -9.13 6.67
CA GLU A 245 20.23 -10.13 5.68
C GLU A 245 20.29 -9.60 4.24
N TYR A 246 20.13 -8.28 4.06
CA TYR A 246 19.99 -7.65 2.74
C TYR A 246 21.23 -6.87 2.29
N THR A 247 22.12 -6.47 3.21
CA THR A 247 23.27 -5.63 2.85
C THR A 247 24.55 -5.94 3.64
N ASP A 248 25.69 -5.77 2.97
CA ASP A 248 27.01 -5.71 3.58
C ASP A 248 27.45 -4.25 3.92
N ARG A 249 26.61 -3.24 3.65
CA ARG A 249 26.87 -1.82 3.94
C ARG A 249 26.87 -1.52 5.43
N GLU A 250 27.40 -0.35 5.81
CA GLU A 250 27.29 0.13 7.18
C GLU A 250 25.83 0.53 7.47
N VAL A 251 25.15 -0.17 8.37
CA VAL A 251 23.77 0.16 8.79
C VAL A 251 23.78 0.76 10.19
N ALA A 252 23.07 1.87 10.38
CA ALA A 252 22.78 2.46 11.68
C ALA A 252 21.26 2.55 11.87
N VAL A 253 20.75 1.92 12.93
CA VAL A 253 19.31 1.94 13.26
C VAL A 253 19.04 2.93 14.40
N HIS A 254 17.98 3.70 14.27
CA HIS A 254 17.51 4.66 15.26
C HIS A 254 16.02 4.44 15.52
N VAL A 255 15.65 4.09 16.75
CA VAL A 255 14.25 3.87 17.14
C VAL A 255 13.77 5.02 18.01
N ASN A 256 12.58 5.56 17.71
CA ASN A 256 11.92 6.64 18.45
C ASN A 256 12.85 7.82 18.76
N ASN A 257 13.61 8.27 17.75
CA ASN A 257 14.64 9.31 17.89
C ASN A 257 14.13 10.69 18.35
N ALA A 258 12.81 10.87 18.48
CA ALA A 258 12.19 12.06 19.07
C ALA A 258 12.05 11.98 20.61
N ASP A 259 12.35 10.84 21.21
CA ASP A 259 12.22 10.62 22.65
C ASP A 259 13.19 11.48 23.45
N ASP A 260 12.69 12.00 24.58
CA ASP A 260 13.47 12.64 25.63
C ASP A 260 13.14 11.97 26.97
N TYR A 261 14.03 11.08 27.39
CA TYR A 261 13.90 10.30 28.64
C TYR A 261 14.00 11.18 29.90
N ASP A 262 14.71 12.31 29.84
CA ASP A 262 14.86 13.24 30.97
C ASP A 262 13.57 14.03 31.19
N GLU A 263 12.89 14.41 30.11
CA GLU A 263 11.59 15.09 30.13
C GLU A 263 10.39 14.13 30.19
N GLY A 264 10.62 12.83 29.98
CA GLY A 264 9.57 11.79 29.93
C GLY A 264 8.70 11.87 28.68
N SER A 265 9.20 12.50 27.61
CA SER A 265 8.54 12.58 26.31
C SER A 265 8.91 11.35 25.51
N ILE A 266 8.06 10.34 25.50
CA ILE A 266 8.29 9.04 24.84
C ILE A 266 7.11 8.69 23.93
N TYR A 267 7.34 7.84 22.92
CA TYR A 267 6.29 7.38 22.01
C TYR A 267 5.44 6.24 22.62
N LEU A 268 4.68 6.59 23.66
CA LEU A 268 3.75 5.71 24.35
C LEU A 268 2.31 5.98 23.90
N THR A 269 1.54 4.92 23.67
CA THR A 269 0.16 4.97 23.14
C THR A 269 -0.76 4.00 23.89
N VAL A 270 -2.05 4.29 23.95
CA VAL A 270 -3.08 3.40 24.53
C VAL A 270 -3.43 2.28 23.55
N THR A 271 -3.62 2.63 22.28
CA THR A 271 -4.19 1.79 21.22
C THR A 271 -3.15 1.23 20.25
N GLY A 272 -1.89 1.68 20.36
CA GLY A 272 -0.83 1.29 19.42
C GLY A 272 -0.82 2.06 18.10
N THR A 273 -1.60 3.16 17.99
CA THR A 273 -1.58 4.07 16.83
C THR A 273 -1.49 5.54 17.26
N SER A 274 -0.71 6.34 16.53
CA SER A 274 -0.64 7.81 16.69
C SER A 274 -1.96 8.52 16.39
N ALA A 275 -2.90 7.86 15.71
CA ALA A 275 -4.22 8.40 15.45
C ALA A 275 -4.95 8.84 16.73
N GLU A 276 -4.61 8.25 17.88
CA GLU A 276 -5.19 8.62 19.17
C GLU A 276 -4.64 9.95 19.74
N GLN A 277 -3.52 10.49 19.21
CA GLN A 277 -2.81 11.69 19.74
C GLN A 277 -2.48 12.73 18.68
N GLY A 278 -3.43 13.05 17.79
CA GLY A 278 -3.35 14.23 16.93
C GLY A 278 -2.85 14.03 15.50
N ASP A 279 -2.52 12.81 15.08
CA ASP A 279 -2.14 12.52 13.69
C ASP A 279 -3.35 12.09 12.84
N ASP A 280 -3.72 12.94 11.87
CA ASP A 280 -4.79 12.67 10.91
C ASP A 280 -4.31 11.73 9.79
N GLY A 281 -5.26 11.05 9.12
CA GLY A 281 -4.98 10.14 8.02
C GLY A 281 -5.90 10.34 6.82
N SER A 282 -5.43 10.00 5.62
CA SER A 282 -6.31 9.94 4.43
C SER A 282 -5.79 8.99 3.35
N VAL A 283 -6.73 8.44 2.57
CA VAL A 283 -6.42 7.53 1.45
C VAL A 283 -5.43 8.16 0.48
N GLY A 284 -4.46 7.36 0.02
CA GLY A 284 -3.50 7.74 -1.01
C GLY A 284 -2.36 8.63 -0.53
N ARG A 285 -2.26 8.91 0.78
CA ARG A 285 -1.17 9.68 1.41
C ARG A 285 -0.06 8.80 1.99
N GLY A 286 -0.29 7.49 1.97
CA GLY A 286 0.67 6.47 2.38
C GLY A 286 1.54 5.97 1.24
N ASN A 287 1.88 4.70 1.35
CA ASN A 287 2.71 3.94 0.43
C ASN A 287 2.12 3.86 -0.99
N ARG A 288 2.93 3.47 -1.97
CA ARG A 288 2.48 3.12 -3.33
C ARG A 288 2.09 1.64 -3.39
N ALA A 289 1.62 1.19 -4.55
CA ALA A 289 1.14 -0.18 -4.76
C ALA A 289 2.16 -1.29 -4.40
N ASN A 290 3.45 -0.99 -4.46
CA ASN A 290 4.53 -1.91 -4.07
C ASN A 290 4.85 -1.87 -2.56
N GLY A 291 4.14 -1.07 -1.77
CA GLY A 291 4.37 -0.98 -0.33
C GLY A 291 5.33 0.13 0.13
N LEU A 292 5.88 0.95 -0.78
CA LEU A 292 6.93 1.90 -0.43
C LEU A 292 6.65 3.32 -0.97
N ILE A 293 7.33 4.31 -0.39
CA ILE A 293 7.46 5.66 -0.92
C ILE A 293 8.93 5.87 -1.30
N THR A 294 9.19 5.90 -2.61
CA THR A 294 10.53 5.81 -3.18
C THR A 294 10.81 7.04 -4.06
N PRO A 295 11.17 8.21 -3.48
CA PRO A 295 11.45 9.44 -4.23
C PRO A 295 12.56 9.31 -5.30
N ASN A 296 13.45 8.32 -5.20
CA ASN A 296 14.45 8.00 -6.22
C ASN A 296 13.87 7.24 -7.43
N ARG A 297 12.68 6.67 -7.30
CA ARG A 297 11.92 6.01 -8.37
C ARG A 297 10.81 6.93 -8.88
N SER A 298 10.23 6.57 -10.02
CA SER A 298 8.99 7.20 -10.48
C SER A 298 7.80 6.57 -9.76
N MET A 299 6.81 7.40 -9.40
CA MET A 299 5.62 6.95 -8.70
C MET A 299 4.36 7.51 -9.37
N SER A 300 3.26 6.76 -9.30
CA SER A 300 1.93 7.30 -9.59
C SER A 300 1.35 8.01 -8.36
N MET A 301 0.68 9.14 -8.61
CA MET A 301 -0.09 9.85 -7.58
C MET A 301 -1.50 9.27 -7.40
N GLU A 302 -1.90 8.32 -8.24
CA GLU A 302 -3.17 7.60 -8.08
C GLU A 302 -3.14 6.79 -6.78
N ALA A 303 -4.10 7.03 -5.90
CA ALA A 303 -4.40 6.09 -4.82
C ALA A 303 -4.93 4.79 -5.44
N THR A 304 -4.56 3.64 -4.91
CA THR A 304 -5.00 2.31 -5.37
C THR A 304 -6.16 1.79 -4.52
N SER A 305 -6.05 1.95 -3.21
CA SER A 305 -7.00 1.46 -2.22
C SER A 305 -8.39 2.08 -2.37
N GLY A 306 -9.43 1.25 -2.30
CA GLY A 306 -10.83 1.69 -2.38
C GLY A 306 -11.39 1.87 -3.79
N LYS A 307 -10.55 1.86 -4.83
CA LYS A 307 -11.00 1.95 -6.22
C LYS A 307 -11.56 0.63 -6.74
N ASN A 308 -12.50 0.72 -7.69
CA ASN A 308 -13.08 -0.45 -8.34
C ASN A 308 -12.02 -1.32 -9.05
N PRO A 309 -11.94 -2.63 -8.77
CA PRO A 309 -10.91 -3.49 -9.34
C PRO A 309 -11.16 -3.92 -10.79
N VAL A 310 -12.32 -3.58 -11.39
CA VAL A 310 -12.70 -4.04 -12.73
C VAL A 310 -12.22 -3.11 -13.83
N ASN A 311 -12.39 -1.80 -13.66
CA ASN A 311 -12.10 -0.84 -14.73
C ASN A 311 -11.37 0.43 -14.27
N HIS A 312 -11.07 0.57 -12.97
CA HIS A 312 -10.38 1.76 -12.49
C HIS A 312 -8.89 1.69 -12.77
N ILE A 313 -8.43 2.45 -13.76
CA ILE A 313 -7.05 2.39 -14.24
C ILE A 313 -6.04 2.74 -13.14
N GLY A 314 -6.30 3.78 -12.34
CA GLY A 314 -5.43 4.15 -11.23
C GLY A 314 -5.09 3.00 -10.27
N LYS A 315 -5.97 2.00 -10.13
CA LYS A 315 -5.68 0.79 -9.34
C LYS A 315 -5.01 -0.28 -10.20
N ILE A 316 -5.69 -0.70 -11.27
CA ILE A 316 -5.29 -1.86 -12.08
C ILE A 316 -3.91 -1.65 -12.68
N TYR A 317 -3.61 -0.47 -13.22
CA TYR A 317 -2.31 -0.24 -13.86
C TYR A 317 -1.18 -0.09 -12.87
N ASN A 318 -1.42 0.36 -11.63
CA ASN A 318 -0.36 0.38 -10.62
C ASN A 318 -0.03 -1.04 -10.14
N LEU A 319 -1.05 -1.88 -9.92
CA LEU A 319 -0.84 -3.29 -9.57
C LEU A 319 -0.16 -4.06 -10.72
N LEU A 320 -0.70 -3.93 -11.94
CA LEU A 320 -0.17 -4.60 -13.11
C LEU A 320 1.25 -4.12 -13.46
N SER A 321 1.57 -2.83 -13.33
CA SER A 321 2.93 -2.36 -13.60
C SER A 321 3.95 -2.90 -12.62
N THR A 322 3.54 -3.15 -11.36
CA THR A 322 4.41 -3.79 -10.36
C THR A 322 4.63 -5.24 -10.71
N GLU A 323 3.56 -6.00 -10.98
CA GLU A 323 3.64 -7.41 -11.38
C GLU A 323 4.48 -7.59 -12.65
N ILE A 324 4.26 -6.78 -13.70
CA ILE A 324 5.11 -6.82 -14.91
C ILE A 324 6.58 -6.58 -14.55
N ALA A 325 6.87 -5.63 -13.68
CA ALA A 325 8.26 -5.32 -13.34
C ALA A 325 8.92 -6.51 -12.63
N GLU A 326 8.23 -7.10 -11.66
CA GLU A 326 8.68 -8.27 -10.91
C GLU A 326 8.86 -9.47 -11.84
N SER A 327 7.85 -9.82 -12.65
CA SER A 327 7.94 -10.94 -13.60
C SER A 327 9.07 -10.79 -14.61
N VAL A 328 9.33 -9.57 -15.10
CA VAL A 328 10.43 -9.34 -16.03
C VAL A 328 11.79 -9.56 -15.36
N VAL A 329 11.99 -9.07 -14.14
CA VAL A 329 13.27 -9.20 -13.43
C VAL A 329 13.49 -10.62 -12.91
N ASP A 330 12.43 -11.35 -12.58
CA ASP A 330 12.50 -12.76 -12.17
C ASP A 330 12.93 -13.69 -13.33
N ASP A 331 12.52 -13.38 -14.56
CA ASP A 331 12.80 -14.20 -15.75
C ASP A 331 14.01 -13.71 -16.58
N VAL A 332 14.47 -12.48 -16.39
CA VAL A 332 15.59 -11.86 -17.14
C VAL A 332 16.67 -11.34 -16.18
N ASP A 333 17.63 -12.22 -15.86
CA ASP A 333 18.71 -12.00 -14.89
C ASP A 333 19.60 -10.77 -15.20
N GLU A 334 19.70 -10.33 -16.46
CA GLU A 334 20.61 -9.25 -16.88
C GLU A 334 20.10 -7.82 -16.60
N ILE A 335 18.98 -7.68 -15.90
CA ILE A 335 18.34 -6.38 -15.61
C ILE A 335 18.68 -5.92 -14.17
N ARG A 336 19.22 -4.71 -14.05
CA ARG A 336 19.61 -4.10 -12.77
C ARG A 336 18.61 -3.13 -12.17
N ASP A 337 17.83 -2.46 -13.03
CA ASP A 337 16.81 -1.48 -12.62
C ASP A 337 15.82 -1.38 -13.77
N LEU A 338 14.55 -1.62 -13.50
CA LEU A 338 13.48 -1.56 -14.48
C LEU A 338 12.31 -0.76 -13.93
N ARG A 339 11.72 0.05 -14.80
CA ARG A 339 10.50 0.80 -14.55
C ARG A 339 9.48 0.51 -15.63
N VAL A 340 8.26 0.20 -15.22
CA VAL A 340 7.09 0.06 -16.10
C VAL A 340 6.15 1.24 -15.87
N ARG A 341 5.75 1.92 -16.94
CA ARG A 341 4.68 2.93 -16.94
C ARG A 341 3.59 2.49 -17.89
N LEU A 342 2.40 2.26 -17.35
CA LEU A 342 1.21 1.97 -18.16
C LEU A 342 0.35 3.22 -18.20
N LEU A 343 0.06 3.73 -19.40
CA LEU A 343 -0.85 4.87 -19.60
C LEU A 343 -2.10 4.40 -20.32
N SER A 344 -3.27 4.65 -19.74
CA SER A 344 -4.55 4.37 -20.38
C SER A 344 -5.02 5.54 -21.23
N GLN A 345 -6.05 5.29 -22.04
CA GLN A 345 -6.90 6.31 -22.61
C GLN A 345 -8.35 5.89 -22.37
N ILE A 346 -9.16 6.80 -21.80
CA ILE A 346 -10.56 6.53 -21.49
C ILE A 346 -11.31 5.94 -22.69
N GLY A 347 -12.08 4.87 -22.45
CA GLY A 347 -12.83 4.18 -23.50
C GLY A 347 -11.98 3.27 -24.41
N ARG A 348 -10.78 2.86 -23.97
CA ARG A 348 -10.02 1.75 -24.58
C ARG A 348 -10.04 0.51 -23.68
N PRO A 349 -9.92 -0.71 -24.24
CA PRO A 349 -9.74 -1.92 -23.44
C PRO A 349 -8.54 -1.80 -22.50
N ILE A 350 -8.68 -2.25 -21.26
CA ILE A 350 -7.62 -2.12 -20.25
C ILE A 350 -6.38 -2.96 -20.59
N ASP A 351 -6.50 -4.03 -21.38
CA ASP A 351 -5.37 -4.80 -21.92
C ASP A 351 -4.63 -4.09 -23.07
N ARG A 352 -5.13 -2.94 -23.53
CA ARG A 352 -4.55 -2.16 -24.63
C ARG A 352 -4.22 -0.73 -24.18
N PRO A 353 -3.20 -0.56 -23.33
CA PRO A 353 -2.78 0.76 -22.89
C PRO A 353 -2.45 1.65 -24.09
N HIS A 354 -2.62 2.95 -23.90
CA HIS A 354 -2.17 3.95 -24.87
C HIS A 354 -0.65 3.82 -25.11
N VAL A 355 0.10 3.51 -24.05
CA VAL A 355 1.48 3.02 -24.11
C VAL A 355 1.80 2.17 -22.88
N ALA A 356 2.49 1.07 -23.09
CA ALA A 356 3.24 0.35 -22.06
C ALA A 356 4.72 0.69 -22.26
N ASP A 357 5.23 1.57 -21.40
CA ASP A 357 6.58 2.11 -21.49
C ASP A 357 7.47 1.44 -20.45
N VAL A 358 8.45 0.69 -20.92
CA VAL A 358 9.41 -0.06 -20.12
C VAL A 358 10.78 0.56 -20.31
N GLU A 359 11.34 1.04 -19.22
CA GLU A 359 12.61 1.73 -19.19
C GLU A 359 13.54 0.92 -18.27
N LEU A 360 14.70 0.46 -18.78
CA LEU A 360 15.57 -0.45 -18.03
C LEU A 360 17.06 -0.08 -18.08
N VAL A 361 17.80 -0.56 -17.08
CA VAL A 361 19.26 -0.56 -16.97
C VAL A 361 19.72 -2.01 -16.95
N THR A 362 20.60 -2.39 -17.85
CA THR A 362 21.16 -3.74 -17.94
C THR A 362 22.50 -3.84 -17.20
N GLU A 363 22.94 -5.08 -16.97
CA GLU A 363 24.30 -5.39 -16.53
C GLU A 363 25.38 -4.85 -17.49
N GLU A 364 26.59 -4.63 -16.95
CA GLU A 364 27.70 -4.09 -17.74
C GLU A 364 28.02 -5.00 -18.94
N GLY A 365 27.89 -4.46 -20.15
CA GLY A 365 28.20 -5.17 -21.39
C GLY A 365 27.01 -5.88 -22.05
N VAL A 366 25.82 -5.81 -21.45
CA VAL A 366 24.56 -6.28 -22.06
C VAL A 366 23.84 -5.10 -22.72
N ALA A 367 23.45 -5.23 -23.98
CA ALA A 367 22.66 -4.20 -24.65
C ALA A 367 21.16 -4.48 -24.47
N VAL A 368 20.33 -3.43 -24.45
CA VAL A 368 18.87 -3.58 -24.35
C VAL A 368 18.32 -4.52 -25.43
N GLY A 369 18.84 -4.44 -26.65
CA GLY A 369 18.42 -5.31 -27.76
C GLY A 369 18.77 -6.80 -27.59
N ASP A 370 19.57 -7.16 -26.58
CA ASP A 370 19.86 -8.56 -26.24
C ASP A 370 18.73 -9.17 -25.39
N VAL A 371 17.95 -8.35 -24.67
CA VAL A 371 16.85 -8.76 -23.77
C VAL A 371 15.46 -8.29 -24.24
N GLU A 372 15.41 -7.42 -25.26
CA GLU A 372 14.19 -6.74 -25.72
C GLU A 372 13.05 -7.71 -26.08
N ASP A 373 13.35 -8.80 -26.80
CA ASP A 373 12.33 -9.77 -27.24
C ASP A 373 11.70 -10.52 -26.04
N ASP A 374 12.50 -10.84 -25.02
CA ASP A 374 12.03 -11.56 -23.83
C ASP A 374 11.20 -10.63 -22.94
N VAL A 375 11.67 -9.39 -22.73
CA VAL A 375 10.91 -8.34 -22.01
C VAL A 375 9.58 -8.04 -22.71
N GLU A 376 9.57 -7.89 -24.04
CA GLU A 376 8.33 -7.62 -24.79
C GLU A 376 7.32 -8.78 -24.65
N ALA A 377 7.81 -10.02 -24.64
CA ALA A 377 6.96 -11.20 -24.49
C ALA A 377 6.26 -11.24 -23.12
N ILE A 378 7.00 -11.02 -22.04
CA ILE A 378 6.46 -11.02 -20.66
C ILE A 378 5.45 -9.89 -20.49
N VAL A 379 5.78 -8.66 -20.93
CA VAL A 379 4.88 -7.50 -20.86
C VAL A 379 3.58 -7.76 -21.63
N ASP A 380 3.66 -8.39 -22.81
CA ASP A 380 2.47 -8.72 -23.61
C ASP A 380 1.58 -9.80 -22.99
N GLU A 381 2.20 -10.79 -22.32
CA GLU A 381 1.52 -11.86 -21.58
C GLU A 381 0.74 -11.29 -20.39
N GLU A 382 1.42 -10.52 -19.52
CA GLU A 382 0.80 -9.87 -18.37
C GLU A 382 -0.34 -8.90 -18.78
N LEU A 383 -0.15 -8.14 -19.86
CA LEU A 383 -1.23 -7.29 -20.40
C LEU A 383 -2.41 -8.11 -20.91
N ALA A 384 -2.18 -9.30 -21.49
CA ALA A 384 -3.25 -10.17 -21.93
C ALA A 384 -4.07 -10.73 -20.76
N ASP A 385 -3.41 -10.97 -19.63
CA ASP A 385 -4.02 -11.54 -18.42
C ASP A 385 -4.42 -10.48 -17.38
N VAL A 386 -4.50 -9.19 -17.75
CA VAL A 386 -4.89 -8.07 -16.87
C VAL A 386 -6.16 -8.31 -16.04
N THR A 387 -7.12 -9.12 -16.52
CA THR A 387 -8.34 -9.43 -15.76
C THR A 387 -8.09 -10.30 -14.53
N GLU A 388 -6.93 -10.95 -14.44
CA GLU A 388 -6.51 -11.72 -13.27
C GLU A 388 -6.20 -10.80 -12.09
N ILE A 389 -5.69 -9.58 -12.33
CA ILE A 389 -5.55 -8.54 -11.30
C ILE A 389 -6.88 -8.29 -10.60
N THR A 390 -7.99 -8.20 -11.36
CA THR A 390 -9.33 -8.02 -10.77
C THR A 390 -9.69 -9.15 -9.82
N ARG A 391 -9.44 -10.42 -10.21
CA ARG A 391 -9.76 -11.58 -9.38
C ARG A 391 -8.92 -11.61 -8.11
N ARG A 392 -7.60 -11.53 -8.27
CA ARG A 392 -6.63 -11.55 -7.16
C ARG A 392 -6.88 -10.44 -6.15
N VAL A 393 -7.25 -9.24 -6.60
CA VAL A 393 -7.67 -8.15 -5.70
C VAL A 393 -8.95 -8.50 -4.94
N ILE A 394 -10.00 -9.01 -5.62
CA ILE A 394 -11.26 -9.37 -4.97
C ILE A 394 -11.07 -10.51 -3.96
N ASP A 395 -10.14 -11.42 -4.22
CA ASP A 395 -9.80 -12.54 -3.34
C ASP A 395 -8.84 -12.13 -2.21
N GLY A 396 -8.30 -10.90 -2.24
CA GLY A 396 -7.40 -10.37 -1.22
C GLY A 396 -5.96 -10.86 -1.34
N GLU A 397 -5.57 -11.32 -2.53
CA GLU A 397 -4.24 -11.90 -2.82
C GLU A 397 -3.20 -10.85 -3.22
N LEU A 398 -3.63 -9.61 -3.49
CA LEU A 398 -2.78 -8.49 -3.89
C LEU A 398 -2.83 -7.37 -2.86
N SER A 399 -1.66 -6.91 -2.38
CA SER A 399 -1.58 -5.66 -1.62
C SER A 399 -1.84 -4.47 -2.53
N THR A 400 -2.42 -3.41 -1.99
CA THR A 400 -2.61 -2.14 -2.70
C THR A 400 -1.73 -1.01 -2.16
N PHE A 401 -1.04 -1.20 -1.04
CA PHE A 401 -0.19 -0.20 -0.38
C PHE A 401 0.86 -0.88 0.52
#